data_AF-A0A2G9Z6U8-F1
#
_entry.id   AF-A0A2G9Z6U8-F1
#
_cell.length_a   1.000
_cell.length_b   1.000
_cell.length_c   1.000
_cell.angle_alpha   90.00
_cell.angle_beta   90.00
_cell.angle_gamma   90.00
#
_symmetry.space_group_name_H-M   'P 1'
#
loop_
_entity.id
_entity.type
_entity.pdbx_description
1 polymer ?
#
loop_
_entity_poly.entity_id
_entity_poly.type
_entity_poly.pdbx_seq_one_letter_code
_entity_poly.pdbx_strand_id
1 'polypeptide(L)'
;MKMQELLQKIKNELKLRNYSPRTIESYLGCLTDYFKYVKIVKKEPEIELIKKYLLEKQDRGQSSQTINVHLQAIKYFYREVMKNIN
;
A
#
# COMPACT_ATOMS: atom_id res chain seq x y z
N MET A 1 -10.00 7.65 -10.21
CA MET A 1 -9.31 8.55 -9.25
C MET A 1 -7.87 8.73 -9.70
N LYS A 2 -7.35 9.96 -9.63
CA LYS A 2 -5.91 10.21 -9.83
C LYS A 2 -5.12 9.65 -8.63
N MET A 3 -3.86 9.28 -8.83
CA MET A 3 -3.03 8.68 -7.76
C MET A 3 -2.93 9.58 -6.52
N GLN A 4 -2.84 10.90 -6.69
CA GLN A 4 -2.78 11.85 -5.58
C GLN A 4 -4.08 11.86 -4.75
N GLU A 5 -5.25 11.81 -5.40
CA GLU A 5 -6.54 11.73 -4.70
C GLU A 5 -6.64 10.44 -3.88
N LEU A 6 -6.15 9.33 -4.44
CA LEU A 6 -6.13 8.04 -3.76
C LEU A 6 -5.21 8.06 -2.53
N LEU A 7 -3.99 8.58 -2.67
CA LEU A 7 -3.06 8.73 -1.56
C LEU A 7 -3.60 9.67 -0.48
N GLN A 8 -4.31 10.73 -0.85
CA GLN A 8 -4.96 11.62 0.11
C GLN A 8 -6.10 10.93 0.86
N LYS A 9 -6.92 10.10 0.17
CA LYS A 9 -7.93 9.26 0.82
C LYS A 9 -7.27 8.33 1.84
N ILE A 10 -6.24 7.58 1.44
CA ILE A 10 -5.51 6.65 2.31
C ILE A 10 -4.91 7.39 3.52
N LYS A 11 -4.34 8.57 3.32
CA LYS A 11 -3.79 9.41 4.39
C LYS A 11 -4.86 9.77 5.42
N ASN A 12 -6.06 10.14 4.97
CA ASN A 12 -7.17 10.48 5.85
C ASN A 12 -7.65 9.25 6.65
N GLU A 13 -7.80 8.10 6.01
CA GLU A 13 -8.18 6.84 6.67
C GLU A 13 -7.17 6.41 7.76
N LEU A 14 -5.87 6.56 7.50
CA LEU A 14 -4.83 6.26 8.48
C LEU A 14 -4.87 7.24 9.65
N LYS A 15 -5.10 8.53 9.39
CA LYS A 15 -5.26 9.56 10.43
C LYS A 15 -6.47 9.28 11.33
N LEU A 16 -7.62 8.93 10.74
CA LEU A 16 -8.84 8.60 11.49
C LEU A 16 -8.64 7.41 12.45
N ARG A 17 -7.70 6.52 12.12
CA ARG A 17 -7.33 5.37 12.96
C ARG A 17 -6.18 5.65 13.92
N ASN A 18 -5.80 6.92 14.08
CA ASN A 18 -4.74 7.36 14.98
C ASN A 18 -3.37 6.73 14.70
N TYR A 19 -3.07 6.41 13.43
CA TYR A 19 -1.72 5.97 13.06
C TYR A 19 -0.73 7.12 13.28
N SER A 20 0.48 6.77 13.75
CA SER A 20 1.53 7.77 13.95
C SER A 20 1.91 8.46 12.62
N PRO A 21 2.37 9.72 12.64
CA PRO A 21 2.84 10.41 11.43
C PRO A 21 3.89 9.60 10.65
N ARG A 22 4.83 8.98 11.37
CA ARG A 22 5.86 8.11 10.79
C ARG A 22 5.26 6.89 10.08
N THR A 23 4.25 6.26 10.68
CA THR A 23 3.58 5.12 10.04
C THR A 23 2.80 5.55 8.81
N ILE A 24 2.13 6.71 8.86
CA ILE A 24 1.41 7.29 7.71
C ILE A 24 2.38 7.50 6.54
N GLU A 25 3.50 8.17 6.77
CA GLU A 25 4.53 8.40 5.74
C GLU A 25 5.06 7.08 5.18
N SER A 26 5.38 6.13 6.06
CA SER A 26 5.87 4.81 5.66
C SER A 26 4.87 4.07 4.77
N TYR A 27 3.59 4.09 5.12
CA TYR A 27 2.54 3.41 4.34
C TYR A 27 2.30 4.10 3.01
N LEU A 28 2.22 5.44 2.99
CA LEU A 28 2.05 6.20 1.74
C LEU A 28 3.23 6.00 0.79
N GLY A 29 4.46 5.92 1.31
CA GLY A 29 5.65 5.60 0.51
C GLY A 29 5.57 4.21 -0.12
N CYS A 30 5.23 3.19 0.68
CA CYS A 30 5.07 1.82 0.20
C CYS A 30 3.97 1.71 -0.86
N LEU A 31 2.83 2.37 -0.64
CA LEU A 31 1.70 2.34 -1.56
C LEU A 31 1.97 3.11 -2.85
N THR A 32 2.67 4.25 -2.78
CA THR A 32 3.12 4.98 -3.97
C THR A 32 4.01 4.13 -4.85
N ASP A 33 4.96 3.41 -4.24
CA ASP A 33 5.86 2.51 -4.96
C ASP A 33 5.11 1.32 -5.58
N TYR A 34 4.20 0.69 -4.84
CA TYR A 34 3.33 -0.37 -5.35
C TYR A 34 2.42 0.12 -6.50
N PHE A 35 1.80 1.29 -6.38
CA PHE A 35 0.92 1.84 -7.43
C PHE A 35 1.67 2.13 -8.72
N LYS A 36 2.90 2.63 -8.63
CA LYS A 36 3.79 2.80 -9.79
C LYS A 36 4.13 1.46 -10.45
N TYR A 37 4.31 0.41 -9.64
CA TYR A 37 4.60 -0.93 -10.14
C TYR A 37 3.40 -1.54 -10.89
N VAL A 38 2.19 -1.50 -10.32
CA VAL A 38 1.01 -2.12 -10.95
C VAL A 38 0.40 -1.29 -12.08
N LYS A 39 0.68 0.02 -12.14
CA LYS A 39 0.17 1.02 -13.10
C LYS A 39 -1.33 1.26 -13.05
N ILE A 40 -2.14 0.21 -12.95
CA ILE A 40 -3.59 0.23 -12.85
C ILE A 40 -3.98 -0.43 -11.53
N VAL A 41 -4.63 0.35 -10.66
CA VAL A 41 -5.08 -0.14 -9.36
C VAL A 41 -6.52 -0.63 -9.49
N LYS A 42 -6.72 -1.95 -9.36
CA LYS A 42 -8.04 -2.59 -9.35
C LYS A 42 -8.63 -2.62 -7.93
N LYS A 43 -9.96 -2.76 -7.85
CA LYS A 43 -10.69 -2.88 -6.57
C LYS A 43 -10.29 -4.16 -5.83
N GLU A 44 -10.26 -5.28 -6.55
CA GLU A 44 -9.84 -6.57 -6.01
C GLU A 44 -8.32 -6.74 -6.11
N PRO A 45 -7.68 -7.34 -5.09
CA PRO A 45 -6.25 -7.58 -5.11
C PRO A 45 -5.87 -8.69 -6.09
N GLU A 46 -4.92 -8.41 -6.97
CA GLU A 46 -4.27 -9.44 -7.80
C GLU A 46 -3.12 -10.08 -7.02
N ILE A 47 -3.40 -11.20 -6.36
CA ILE A 47 -2.48 -11.85 -5.42
C ILE A 47 -1.12 -12.17 -6.06
N GLU A 48 -1.10 -12.68 -7.30
CA GLU A 48 0.15 -12.99 -8.00
C GLU A 48 0.95 -11.73 -8.34
N LEU A 49 0.29 -10.61 -8.61
CA LEU A 49 0.96 -9.34 -8.86
C LEU A 49 1.58 -8.78 -7.58
N ILE A 50 0.90 -8.92 -6.44
CA ILE A 50 1.43 -8.55 -5.11
C ILE A 50 2.63 -9.43 -4.75
N LYS A 51 2.54 -10.75 -4.95
CA LYS A 51 3.68 -11.66 -4.71
C LYS A 51 4.88 -11.28 -5.56
N LYS A 52 4.68 -11.08 -6.87
CA LYS A 52 5.74 -10.68 -7.80
C LYS A 52 6.40 -9.37 -7.34
N TYR A 53 5.60 -8.37 -6.96
CA TYR A 53 6.11 -7.11 -6.42
C TYR A 53 7.02 -7.30 -5.19
N LEU A 54 6.59 -8.12 -4.23
CA LEU A 54 7.36 -8.35 -2.99
C LEU A 54 8.62 -9.17 -3.24
N LEU A 55 8.57 -10.15 -4.16
CA LEU A 55 9.74 -10.92 -4.59
C LEU A 55 10.78 -10.01 -5.26
N GLU A 56 10.37 -9.10 -6.16
CA GLU A 56 11.31 -8.15 -6.77
C GLU A 56 11.96 -7.21 -5.74
N LYS A 57 11.28 -6.90 -4.63
CA LYS A 57 11.86 -6.12 -3.52
C LYS A 57 12.89 -6.94 -2.75
N GLN A 58 12.61 -8.23 -2.56
CA GLN A 58 13.54 -9.19 -1.96
C GLN A 58 14.79 -9.39 -2.83
N ASP A 59 14.62 -9.56 -4.14
CA ASP A 59 15.72 -9.73 -5.09
C ASP A 59 16.64 -8.50 -5.15
N ARG A 60 16.11 -7.32 -4.81
CA ARG A 60 16.88 -6.07 -4.66
C ARG A 60 17.59 -5.94 -3.30
N GLY A 61 17.56 -6.97 -2.46
CA GLY A 61 18.25 -7.00 -1.17
C GLY A 61 17.55 -6.20 -0.06
N GLN A 62 16.26 -5.89 -0.20
CA GLN A 62 15.54 -5.22 0.88
C GLN A 62 15.35 -6.14 2.09
N SER A 63 15.44 -5.57 3.29
CA SER A 63 15.26 -6.32 4.54
C SER A 63 13.85 -6.91 4.67
N SER A 64 13.73 -8.02 5.39
CA SER A 64 12.43 -8.66 5.70
C SER A 64 11.46 -7.68 6.36
N GLN A 65 11.96 -6.77 7.20
CA GLN A 65 11.18 -5.73 7.86
C GLN A 65 10.61 -4.75 6.83
N THR A 66 11.42 -4.29 5.88
CA THR A 66 10.96 -3.43 4.79
C THR A 66 9.87 -4.12 3.97
N ILE A 67 10.10 -5.37 3.55
CA ILE A 67 9.12 -6.16 2.77
C ILE A 67 7.81 -6.31 3.55
N ASN A 68 7.89 -6.57 4.86
CA ASN A 68 6.69 -6.68 5.70
C ASN A 68 5.92 -5.36 5.78
N VAL A 69 6.58 -4.20 5.87
CA VAL A 69 5.90 -2.90 5.86
C VAL A 69 5.16 -2.69 4.52
N HIS A 70 5.79 -3.04 3.40
CA HIS A 70 5.14 -3.01 2.08
C HIS A 70 3.88 -3.91 2.06
N LEU A 71 3.99 -5.15 2.52
CA LEU A 71 2.88 -6.09 2.59
C LEU A 71 1.73 -5.57 3.48
N GLN A 72 2.04 -5.02 4.64
CA GLN A 72 1.02 -4.50 5.56
C GLN A 72 0.32 -3.26 4.99
N ALA A 73 1.05 -2.36 4.33
CA ALA A 73 0.46 -1.21 3.66
C ALA A 73 -0.50 -1.65 2.54
N ILE A 74 -0.12 -2.65 1.72
CA ILE A 74 -0.97 -3.21 0.66
C ILE A 74 -2.21 -3.89 1.25
N LYS A 75 -2.05 -4.71 2.29
CA LYS A 75 -3.17 -5.35 2.99
C LYS A 75 -4.15 -4.33 3.55
N TYR A 76 -3.64 -3.30 4.22
CA TYR A 76 -4.43 -2.20 4.75
C TYR A 76 -5.22 -1.51 3.63
N PHE A 77 -4.56 -1.16 2.53
CA PHE A 77 -5.20 -0.52 1.39
C PHE A 77 -6.38 -1.33 0.84
N TYR A 78 -6.19 -2.63 0.58
CA TYR A 78 -7.29 -3.44 0.06
C TYR A 78 -8.39 -3.70 1.08
N ARG A 79 -8.04 -3.87 2.36
CA ARG A 79 -9.01 -4.18 3.42
C ARG A 79 -9.84 -2.97 3.85
N GLU A 80 -9.20 -1.81 4.00
CA GLU A 80 -9.81 -0.65 4.63
C GLU A 80 -10.21 0.44 3.63
N VAL A 81 -9.54 0.53 2.47
CA VAL A 81 -9.75 1.64 1.52
C VAL A 81 -10.53 1.23 0.28
N MET A 82 -10.24 0.04 -0.27
CA MET A 82 -10.91 -0.51 -1.46
C MET A 82 -12.18 -1.28 -1.14
N LYS A 83 -12.20 -2.01 -0.02
CA LYS A 83 -13.37 -2.78 0.40
C LYS A 83 -14.50 -1.95 1.01
N ASN A 84 -14.33 -0.63 1.20
CA ASN A 84 -15.31 0.34 1.73
C ASN A 84 -16.67 -0.31 2.06
N ILE A 85 -16.79 -0.80 3.29
CA ILE A 85 -18.08 -0.94 3.96
C ILE A 85 -18.42 0.48 4.40
N ASN A 86 -19.28 1.13 3.63
CA ASN A 86 -20.19 2.20 4.05
C ASN A 86 -21.45 2.03 3.22
#